data_AF-A0A3B9GDR9-F1
#
_entry.id   AF-A0A3B9GDR9-F1
#
_cell.length_a   1.000
_cell.length_b   1.000
_cell.length_c   1.000
_cell.angle_alpha   90.00
_cell.angle_beta   90.00
_cell.angle_gamma   90.00
#
_symmetry.space_group_name_H-M   'P 1'
#
loop_
_entity.id
_entity.type
_entity.pdbx_description
1 polymer ?
#
loop_
_entity_poly.entity_id
_entity_poly.type
_entity_poly.pdbx_seq_one_letter_code
_entity_poly.pdbx_strand_id
1 'polypeptide(L)'
;MNIEAVEITEEHTISDFLAPISADNKAGVSLKEDPIYAEIQEARASDDPSLPRGVWEHDLKKSNWDKVNRLSQNVLLSKSKDIQVAMWFLESQVYLYGIGRLAPGLLMISEIVSTYWDEAYPRMENGDIEYRTNLFAWMTDKLSLAIRQLIIADSISGNTYSWVDWERAVLEKDIEGGSAMNASVSAIKQAIDQTHIDFYKEIWS
;
A
#
# COMPACT_ATOMS: atom_id res chain seq x y z
N MET A 1 3.25 24.96 -6.24
CA MET A 1 2.31 23.81 -6.24
C MET A 1 1.42 23.97 -5.03
N ASN A 2 0.10 23.95 -5.20
CA ASN A 2 -0.81 23.93 -4.05
C ASN A 2 -0.96 22.48 -3.59
N ILE A 3 -0.30 22.11 -2.48
CA ILE A 3 -0.31 20.74 -1.97
C ILE A 3 -1.73 20.31 -1.59
N GLU A 4 -2.54 21.20 -1.02
CA GLU A 4 -3.91 20.90 -0.59
C GLU A 4 -4.82 20.45 -1.75
N ALA A 5 -4.54 20.90 -2.97
CA ALA A 5 -5.31 20.57 -4.18
C ALA A 5 -4.83 19.28 -4.88
N VAL A 6 -3.81 18.60 -4.35
CA VAL A 6 -3.34 17.32 -4.90
C VAL A 6 -4.42 16.27 -4.69
N GLU A 7 -4.83 15.62 -5.78
CA GLU A 7 -5.82 14.55 -5.77
C GLU A 7 -5.26 13.29 -5.09
N ILE A 8 -6.05 12.71 -4.20
CA ILE A 8 -5.74 11.46 -3.51
C ILE A 8 -6.63 10.34 -4.07
N THR A 9 -7.92 10.62 -4.23
CA THR A 9 -8.88 9.78 -4.96
C THR A 9 -9.66 10.64 -5.94
N GLU A 10 -10.51 10.03 -6.79
CA GLU A 10 -11.35 10.77 -7.75
C GLU A 10 -12.26 11.82 -7.08
N GLU A 11 -12.58 11.62 -5.80
CA GLU A 11 -13.52 12.45 -5.04
C GLU A 11 -12.85 13.32 -3.96
N HIS A 12 -11.56 13.08 -3.67
CA HIS A 12 -10.90 13.68 -2.50
C HIS A 12 -9.49 14.17 -2.82
N THR A 13 -9.17 15.33 -2.28
CA THR A 13 -7.86 15.98 -2.29
C THR A 13 -7.20 15.90 -0.92
N ILE A 14 -5.93 16.29 -0.82
CA ILE A 14 -5.24 16.39 0.48
C ILE A 14 -6.04 17.27 1.47
N SER A 15 -6.65 18.36 1.00
CA SER A 15 -7.47 19.24 1.85
C SER A 15 -8.57 18.48 2.61
N ASP A 16 -9.20 17.49 1.97
CA ASP A 16 -10.29 16.72 2.59
C ASP A 16 -9.77 15.85 3.74
N PHE A 17 -8.58 15.28 3.58
CA PHE A 17 -7.92 14.51 4.63
C PHE A 17 -7.36 15.38 5.76
N LEU A 18 -7.09 16.66 5.51
CA LEU A 18 -6.66 17.62 6.53
C LEU A 18 -7.82 18.29 7.27
N ALA A 19 -9.05 18.20 6.77
CA ALA A 19 -10.21 18.76 7.46
C ALA A 19 -10.34 18.18 8.88
N PRO A 20 -10.60 19.02 9.91
CA PRO A 20 -10.73 18.56 11.28
C PRO A 20 -11.93 17.62 11.42
N ILE A 21 -11.77 16.54 12.19
CA ILE A 21 -12.85 15.56 12.43
C ILE A 21 -14.03 16.21 13.16
N SER A 22 -13.75 17.06 14.14
CA SER A 22 -14.76 17.89 14.82
C SER A 22 -14.13 19.17 15.36
N ALA A 23 -14.97 20.13 15.77
CA ALA A 23 -14.51 21.40 16.32
C ALA A 23 -13.72 21.24 17.64
N ASP A 24 -14.17 20.32 18.50
CA ASP A 24 -13.60 20.11 19.84
C ASP A 24 -12.44 19.11 19.84
N ASN A 25 -12.40 18.21 18.87
CA ASN A 25 -11.36 17.21 18.73
C ASN A 25 -11.00 17.02 17.26
N LYS A 26 -10.06 17.86 16.80
CA LYS A 26 -9.70 17.98 15.38
C LYS A 26 -9.08 16.69 14.83
N ALA A 27 -8.30 15.98 15.64
CA ALA A 27 -7.73 14.69 15.27
C ALA A 27 -8.70 13.51 15.43
N GLY A 28 -9.88 13.71 16.01
CA GLY A 28 -10.85 12.64 16.24
C GLY A 28 -10.47 11.72 17.40
N VAL A 29 -10.83 10.44 17.34
CA VAL A 29 -10.72 9.52 18.50
C VAL A 29 -9.68 8.42 18.28
N SER A 30 -9.20 7.84 19.39
CA SER A 30 -8.32 6.66 19.35
C SER A 30 -9.07 5.45 18.80
N LEU A 31 -8.40 4.66 17.96
CA LEU A 31 -8.94 3.44 17.37
C LEU A 31 -8.52 2.15 18.10
N LYS A 32 -7.77 2.26 19.20
CA LYS A 32 -7.18 1.11 19.91
C LYS A 32 -8.20 0.04 20.30
N GLU A 33 -9.38 0.47 20.76
CA GLU A 33 -10.49 -0.42 21.16
C GLU A 33 -11.60 -0.48 20.09
N ASP A 34 -11.39 0.18 18.95
CA ASP A 34 -12.40 0.27 17.91
C ASP A 34 -12.31 -0.94 16.97
N PRO A 35 -13.41 -1.68 16.76
CA PRO A 35 -13.40 -2.86 15.89
C PRO A 35 -12.92 -2.58 14.46
N ILE A 36 -13.05 -1.33 13.99
CA ILE A 36 -12.62 -0.93 12.64
C ILE A 36 -11.13 -1.19 12.40
N TYR A 37 -10.30 -1.03 13.43
CA TYR A 37 -8.86 -1.22 13.30
C TYR A 37 -8.54 -2.69 13.02
N ALA A 38 -9.16 -3.60 13.79
CA ALA A 38 -9.04 -5.03 13.58
C ALA A 38 -9.64 -5.46 12.23
N GLU A 39 -10.75 -4.85 11.81
CA GLU A 39 -11.38 -5.13 10.52
C GLU A 39 -10.48 -4.74 9.33
N ILE A 40 -9.79 -3.60 9.39
CA ILE A 40 -8.81 -3.20 8.37
C ILE A 40 -7.64 -4.17 8.37
N GLN A 41 -7.09 -4.51 9.54
CA GLN A 41 -5.97 -5.45 9.65
C GLN A 41 -6.34 -6.83 9.09
N GLU A 42 -7.53 -7.32 9.38
CA GLU A 42 -8.03 -8.61 8.90
C GLU A 42 -8.21 -8.62 7.37
N ALA A 43 -8.70 -7.51 6.80
CA ALA A 43 -8.80 -7.32 5.35
C ALA A 43 -7.42 -7.24 4.67
N ARG A 44 -6.39 -6.72 5.36
CA ARG A 44 -5.01 -6.67 4.86
C ARG A 44 -4.30 -8.03 4.90
N ALA A 45 -4.70 -8.93 5.79
CA ALA A 45 -4.02 -10.21 5.98
C ALA A 45 -4.18 -11.14 4.77
N SER A 46 -3.10 -11.82 4.42
CA SER A 46 -3.04 -12.87 3.40
C SER A 46 -2.20 -14.03 3.91
N ASP A 47 -2.48 -15.23 3.39
CA ASP A 47 -1.74 -16.43 3.71
C ASP A 47 -0.45 -16.50 2.89
N ASP A 48 0.63 -16.96 3.53
CA ASP A 48 1.90 -17.19 2.84
C ASP A 48 1.83 -18.48 2.01
N PRO A 49 1.94 -18.39 0.67
CA PRO A 49 1.85 -19.56 -0.19
C PRO A 49 3.03 -20.54 -0.02
N SER A 50 4.12 -20.14 0.63
CA SER A 50 5.32 -20.96 0.84
C SER A 50 5.25 -21.88 2.06
N LEU A 51 4.26 -21.71 2.94
CA LEU A 51 4.11 -22.52 4.15
C LEU A 51 3.48 -23.91 3.86
N PRO A 52 3.91 -24.98 4.58
CA PRO A 52 3.34 -26.30 4.42
C PRO A 52 1.84 -26.31 4.73
N ARG A 53 1.03 -26.72 3.74
CA ARG A 53 -0.42 -26.85 3.91
C ARG A 53 -0.71 -28.16 4.65
N GLY A 54 -1.47 -28.07 5.75
CA GLY A 54 -2.03 -29.25 6.40
C GLY A 54 -3.04 -29.96 5.47
N VAL A 55 -3.46 -31.17 5.84
CA VAL A 55 -4.35 -32.06 5.06
C VAL A 55 -5.72 -31.42 4.71
N TRP A 56 -6.05 -30.28 5.32
CA TRP A 56 -7.21 -29.46 4.98
C TRP A 56 -6.79 -28.32 4.04
N GLU A 57 -6.83 -28.58 2.74
CA GLU A 57 -6.64 -27.56 1.69
C GLU A 57 -7.80 -26.55 1.75
N HIS A 58 -7.55 -25.40 2.36
CA HIS A 58 -8.39 -24.22 2.21
C HIS A 58 -7.74 -23.29 1.18
N ASP A 59 -8.56 -22.51 0.48
CA ASP A 59 -8.07 -21.47 -0.41
C ASP A 59 -7.24 -20.47 0.39
N LEU A 60 -6.07 -20.10 -0.14
CA LEU A 60 -5.21 -19.09 0.49
C LEU A 60 -6.00 -17.79 0.64
N LYS A 61 -6.06 -17.29 1.87
CA LYS A 61 -6.59 -15.97 2.14
C LYS A 61 -5.81 -14.94 1.37
N LYS A 62 -6.52 -14.12 0.58
CA LYS A 62 -5.97 -12.96 -0.11
C LYS A 62 -6.43 -11.69 0.58
N SER A 63 -5.57 -10.69 0.57
CA SER A 63 -5.89 -9.35 1.05
C SER A 63 -7.04 -8.76 0.20
N ASN A 64 -8.01 -8.13 0.85
CA ASN A 64 -9.09 -7.40 0.21
C ASN A 64 -8.76 -5.90 0.21
N TRP A 65 -7.97 -5.47 -0.77
CA TRP A 65 -7.47 -4.09 -0.83
C TRP A 65 -8.58 -3.06 -1.03
N ASP A 66 -9.66 -3.37 -1.76
CA ASP A 66 -10.85 -2.50 -1.86
C ASP A 66 -11.48 -2.22 -0.49
N LYS A 67 -11.58 -3.25 0.35
CA LYS A 67 -12.09 -3.10 1.72
C LYS A 67 -11.14 -2.27 2.58
N VAL A 68 -9.83 -2.50 2.49
CA VAL A 68 -8.82 -1.70 3.20
C VAL A 68 -8.91 -0.23 2.80
N ASN A 69 -8.98 0.03 1.50
CA ASN A 69 -9.09 1.36 0.92
C ASN A 69 -10.31 2.11 1.45
N ARG A 70 -11.50 1.53 1.30
CA ARG A 70 -12.77 2.14 1.70
C ARG A 70 -12.83 2.39 3.21
N LEU A 71 -12.46 1.40 4.04
CA LEU A 71 -12.52 1.55 5.49
C LEU A 71 -11.52 2.61 5.99
N SER A 72 -10.29 2.59 5.46
CA SER A 72 -9.25 3.53 5.88
C SER A 72 -9.58 4.97 5.46
N GLN A 73 -10.07 5.18 4.22
CA GLN A 73 -10.55 6.47 3.76
C GLN A 73 -11.64 7.02 4.70
N ASN A 74 -12.67 6.21 4.99
CA ASN A 74 -13.77 6.63 5.85
C ASN A 74 -13.28 7.01 7.25
N VAL A 75 -12.34 6.25 7.83
CA VAL A 75 -11.74 6.56 9.13
C VAL A 75 -11.03 7.91 9.10
N LEU A 76 -10.18 8.16 8.10
CA LEU A 76 -9.37 9.37 8.01
C LEU A 76 -10.20 10.64 7.78
N LEU A 77 -11.31 10.52 7.05
CA LEU A 77 -12.21 11.63 6.75
C LEU A 77 -13.18 11.95 7.89
N SER A 78 -13.60 10.95 8.68
CA SER A 78 -14.76 11.12 9.58
C SER A 78 -14.54 10.75 11.04
N LYS A 79 -13.42 10.08 11.38
CA LYS A 79 -13.26 9.47 12.71
C LYS A 79 -11.94 9.74 13.40
N SER A 80 -10.82 9.62 12.69
CA SER A 80 -9.49 9.69 13.33
C SER A 80 -8.40 10.07 12.35
N LYS A 81 -7.52 10.99 12.76
CA LYS A 81 -6.22 11.23 12.13
C LYS A 81 -5.22 10.23 12.70
N ASP A 82 -5.33 8.98 12.25
CA ASP A 82 -4.46 7.88 12.67
C ASP A 82 -3.38 7.60 11.61
N ILE A 83 -2.12 7.67 12.02
CA ILE A 83 -0.96 7.54 11.13
C ILE A 83 -0.86 6.12 10.54
N GLN A 84 -1.16 5.09 11.33
CA GLN A 84 -1.12 3.71 10.84
C GLN A 84 -2.20 3.47 9.79
N VAL A 85 -3.41 4.00 10.01
CA VAL A 85 -4.51 3.91 9.04
C VAL A 85 -4.19 4.69 7.77
N ALA A 86 -3.54 5.85 7.87
CA ALA A 86 -3.07 6.60 6.69
C ALA A 86 -2.05 5.80 5.87
N MET A 87 -1.16 5.06 6.51
CA MET A 87 -0.21 4.16 5.84
C MET A 87 -0.90 2.95 5.21
N TRP A 88 -1.90 2.37 5.87
CA TRP A 88 -2.72 1.28 5.31
C TRP A 88 -3.54 1.73 4.09
N PHE A 89 -4.05 2.95 4.14
CA PHE A 89 -4.72 3.56 3.01
C PHE A 89 -3.77 3.71 1.82
N LEU A 90 -2.58 4.29 2.02
CA LEU A 90 -1.56 4.41 0.97
C LEU A 90 -1.15 3.05 0.38
N GLU A 91 -0.93 2.05 1.23
CA GLU A 91 -0.61 0.70 0.76
C GLU A 91 -1.72 0.13 -0.13
N SER A 92 -2.99 0.27 0.27
CA SER A 92 -4.11 -0.18 -0.56
C SER A 92 -4.23 0.58 -1.88
N GLN A 93 -3.91 1.88 -1.88
CA GLN A 93 -3.90 2.70 -3.09
C GLN A 93 -2.84 2.21 -4.09
N VAL A 94 -1.64 1.86 -3.60
CA VAL A 94 -0.58 1.28 -4.45
C VAL A 94 -1.02 -0.07 -5.02
N TYR A 95 -1.64 -0.93 -4.21
CA TYR A 95 -2.11 -2.24 -4.68
C TYR A 95 -3.24 -2.16 -5.71
N LEU A 96 -4.14 -1.18 -5.59
CA LEU A 96 -5.31 -1.05 -6.48
C LEU A 96 -5.01 -0.24 -7.73
N TYR A 97 -4.21 0.82 -7.61
CA TYR A 97 -4.06 1.84 -8.64
C TYR A 97 -2.61 2.08 -9.07
N GLY A 98 -1.65 1.34 -8.50
CA GLY A 98 -0.26 1.36 -8.93
C GLY A 98 0.60 2.50 -8.36
N ILE A 99 1.77 2.68 -8.96
CA ILE A 99 2.84 3.54 -8.43
C ILE A 99 2.48 5.03 -8.44
N GLY A 100 1.60 5.47 -9.37
CA GLY A 100 1.14 6.85 -9.45
C GLY A 100 0.54 7.38 -8.15
N ARG A 101 -0.07 6.51 -7.32
CA ARG A 101 -0.64 6.89 -6.01
C ARG A 101 0.38 7.01 -4.89
N LEU A 102 1.62 6.56 -5.08
CA LEU A 102 2.63 6.58 -4.03
C LEU A 102 2.98 8.01 -3.60
N ALA A 103 3.28 8.89 -4.55
CA ALA A 103 3.70 10.26 -4.25
C ALA A 103 2.58 11.10 -3.63
N PRO A 104 1.34 11.16 -4.18
CA PRO A 104 0.22 11.85 -3.54
C PRO A 104 -0.07 11.31 -2.14
N GLY A 105 -0.07 9.98 -1.94
CA GLY A 105 -0.32 9.39 -0.64
C GLY A 105 0.77 9.68 0.40
N LEU A 106 2.05 9.69 0.00
CA LEU A 106 3.14 10.11 0.89
C LEU A 106 3.04 11.59 1.27
N LEU A 107 2.65 12.46 0.33
CA LEU A 107 2.37 13.86 0.63
C LEU A 107 1.21 13.99 1.62
N MET A 108 0.11 13.28 1.42
CA MET A 108 -1.02 13.26 2.35
C MET A 108 -0.59 12.84 3.77
N ILE A 109 0.18 11.76 3.91
CA ILE A 109 0.70 11.33 5.21
C ILE A 109 1.59 12.40 5.83
N SER A 110 2.50 13.00 5.04
CA SER A 110 3.37 14.09 5.50
C SER A 110 2.56 15.29 6.03
N GLU A 111 1.51 15.69 5.33
CA GLU A 111 0.66 16.81 5.73
C GLU A 111 -0.19 16.47 6.97
N ILE A 112 -0.75 15.25 7.07
CA ILE A 112 -1.46 14.79 8.27
C ILE A 112 -0.53 14.82 9.47
N VAL A 113 0.67 14.25 9.34
CA VAL A 113 1.67 14.18 10.41
C VAL A 113 2.14 15.57 10.83
N SER A 114 2.36 16.48 9.88
CA SER A 114 2.80 17.85 10.15
C SER A 114 1.70 18.68 10.82
N THR A 115 0.46 18.55 10.35
CA THR A 115 -0.69 19.33 10.84
C THR A 115 -1.16 18.85 12.21
N TYR A 116 -1.19 17.53 12.41
CA TYR A 116 -1.75 16.91 13.60
C TYR A 116 -0.68 16.29 14.50
N TRP A 117 0.59 16.69 14.43
CA TRP A 117 1.67 16.04 15.19
C TRP A 117 1.32 15.83 16.66
N ASP A 118 0.87 16.85 17.38
CA ASP A 118 0.56 16.70 18.82
C ASP A 118 -0.75 15.93 19.09
N GLU A 119 -1.63 15.84 18.10
CA GLU A 119 -3.00 15.34 18.26
C GLU A 119 -3.28 13.98 17.61
N ALA A 120 -2.48 13.57 16.64
CA ALA A 120 -2.68 12.36 15.83
C ALA A 120 -2.53 11.09 16.66
N TYR A 121 -3.14 10.02 16.14
CA TYR A 121 -3.07 8.69 16.73
C TYR A 121 -2.02 7.81 16.02
N PRO A 122 -1.33 6.91 16.75
CA PRO A 122 -1.35 6.76 18.21
C PRO A 122 -0.76 7.99 18.91
N ARG A 123 -1.29 8.30 20.11
CA ARG A 123 -0.81 9.43 20.92
C ARG A 123 0.61 9.14 21.42
N MET A 124 1.43 10.19 21.50
CA MET A 124 2.72 10.13 22.19
C MET A 124 2.45 10.10 23.69
N GLU A 125 3.03 9.14 24.41
CA GLU A 125 2.91 9.06 25.87
C GLU A 125 4.19 9.61 26.50
N ASN A 126 4.09 10.66 27.32
CA ASN A 126 5.23 11.27 28.02
C ASN A 126 6.40 11.71 27.10
N GLY A 127 6.10 12.11 25.86
CA GLY A 127 7.12 12.50 24.87
C GLY A 127 7.81 11.31 24.18
N ASP A 128 7.38 10.08 24.45
CA ASP A 128 7.82 8.89 23.74
C ASP A 128 7.24 8.86 22.32
N ILE A 129 8.13 8.87 21.34
CA ILE A 129 7.81 8.83 19.91
C ILE A 129 7.96 7.42 19.32
N GLU A 130 8.42 6.44 20.10
CA GLU A 130 8.82 5.10 19.63
C GLU A 130 7.70 4.42 18.84
N TYR A 131 6.47 4.48 19.36
CA TYR A 131 5.31 3.92 18.66
C TYR A 131 5.14 4.50 17.27
N ARG A 132 5.28 5.82 17.11
CA ARG A 132 5.13 6.48 15.80
C ARG A 132 6.32 6.21 14.89
N THR A 133 7.56 6.23 15.41
CA THR A 133 8.75 5.91 14.60
C THR A 133 8.70 4.48 14.07
N ASN A 134 8.18 3.54 14.86
CA ASN A 134 8.00 2.15 14.43
C ASN A 134 6.99 2.01 13.28
N LEU A 135 6.00 2.90 13.17
CA LEU A 135 5.09 2.92 12.02
C LEU A 135 5.82 3.25 10.71
N PHE A 136 6.78 4.18 10.74
CA PHE A 136 7.56 4.54 9.55
C PHE A 136 8.54 3.42 9.14
N ALA A 137 9.15 2.74 10.11
CA ALA A 137 9.95 1.54 9.85
C ALA A 137 9.09 0.45 9.19
N TRP A 138 7.91 0.17 9.78
CA TRP A 138 6.94 -0.76 9.23
C TRP A 138 6.49 -0.39 7.80
N MET A 139 6.22 0.89 7.56
CA MET A 139 5.80 1.40 6.25
C MET A 139 6.88 1.15 5.21
N THR A 140 8.15 1.35 5.57
CA THR A 140 9.29 1.13 4.68
C THR A 140 9.33 -0.32 4.20
N ASP A 141 9.15 -1.28 5.11
CA ASP A 141 9.16 -2.70 4.77
C ASP A 141 7.96 -3.11 3.91
N LYS A 142 6.75 -2.65 4.27
CA LYS A 142 5.51 -3.04 3.58
C LYS A 142 5.33 -2.35 2.23
N LEU A 143 5.57 -1.05 2.14
CA LEU A 143 5.51 -0.35 0.86
C LEU A 143 6.58 -0.85 -0.11
N SER A 144 7.77 -1.20 0.37
CA SER A 144 8.80 -1.81 -0.48
C SER A 144 8.31 -3.09 -1.15
N LEU A 145 7.58 -3.95 -0.43
CA LEU A 145 6.99 -5.14 -1.03
C LEU A 145 5.87 -4.79 -2.02
N ALA A 146 4.96 -3.89 -1.65
CA ALA A 146 3.85 -3.48 -2.51
C ALA A 146 4.35 -2.90 -3.85
N ILE A 147 5.34 -2.01 -3.80
CA ILE A 147 5.98 -1.42 -4.99
C ILE A 147 6.61 -2.49 -5.86
N ARG A 148 7.33 -3.45 -5.27
CA ARG A 148 7.98 -4.53 -6.02
C ARG A 148 6.98 -5.50 -6.66
N GLN A 149 5.77 -5.61 -6.11
CA GLN A 149 4.70 -6.45 -6.65
C GLN A 149 3.92 -5.79 -7.79
N LEU A 150 4.18 -4.50 -8.08
CA LEU A 150 3.55 -3.83 -9.22
C LEU A 150 4.00 -4.45 -10.53
N ILE A 151 3.05 -4.54 -11.47
CA ILE A 151 3.31 -5.01 -12.82
C ILE A 151 4.19 -4.01 -13.55
N ILE A 152 5.26 -4.50 -14.19
CA ILE A 152 6.22 -3.71 -14.98
C ILE A 152 6.12 -4.03 -16.48
N ALA A 153 5.44 -5.12 -16.83
CA ALA A 153 5.21 -5.54 -18.21
C ALA A 153 3.89 -6.32 -18.31
N ASP A 154 3.12 -6.01 -19.35
CA ASP A 154 1.97 -6.78 -19.80
C ASP A 154 2.19 -7.15 -21.26
N SER A 155 2.43 -8.42 -21.52
CA SER A 155 2.64 -8.91 -22.89
C SER A 155 1.32 -8.94 -23.66
N ILE A 156 1.38 -8.83 -24.99
CA ILE A 156 0.20 -8.99 -25.86
C ILE A 156 -0.48 -10.37 -25.67
N SER A 157 0.28 -11.36 -25.18
CA SER A 157 -0.22 -12.69 -24.82
C SER A 157 -0.93 -12.79 -23.47
N GLY A 158 -1.03 -11.70 -22.70
CA GLY A 158 -1.69 -11.64 -21.39
C GLY A 158 -0.84 -12.14 -20.22
N ASN A 159 0.46 -12.40 -20.43
CA ASN A 159 1.40 -12.62 -19.34
C ASN A 159 1.82 -11.27 -18.75
N THR A 160 1.62 -11.10 -17.45
CA THR A 160 2.10 -9.96 -16.68
C THR A 160 3.28 -10.34 -15.82
N TYR A 161 4.21 -9.40 -15.63
CA TYR A 161 5.39 -9.59 -14.81
C TYR A 161 5.59 -8.41 -13.88
N SER A 162 5.95 -8.68 -12.63
CA SER A 162 6.29 -7.69 -11.61
C SER A 162 7.81 -7.53 -11.46
N TRP A 163 8.23 -6.53 -10.67
CA TRP A 163 9.63 -6.38 -10.30
C TRP A 163 10.14 -7.59 -9.47
N VAL A 164 9.31 -8.18 -8.62
CA VAL A 164 9.65 -9.42 -7.90
C VAL A 164 9.96 -10.56 -8.88
N ASP A 165 9.20 -10.68 -9.97
CA ASP A 165 9.45 -11.72 -10.97
C ASP A 165 10.79 -11.52 -11.67
N TRP A 166 11.16 -10.26 -11.92
CA TRP A 166 12.49 -9.92 -12.44
C TRP A 166 13.61 -10.26 -11.47
N GLU A 167 13.49 -9.87 -10.19
CA GLU A 167 14.49 -10.19 -9.15
C GLU A 167 14.71 -11.71 -9.04
N ARG A 168 13.62 -12.48 -9.03
CA ARG A 168 13.67 -13.96 -9.03
C ARG A 168 14.36 -14.50 -10.27
N ALA A 169 13.99 -14.02 -11.45
CA ALA A 169 14.57 -14.47 -12.72
C ALA A 169 16.08 -14.21 -12.79
N VAL A 170 16.55 -13.08 -12.23
CA VAL A 170 17.98 -12.76 -12.15
C VAL A 170 18.71 -13.71 -11.20
N LEU A 171 18.15 -13.96 -10.01
CA LEU A 171 18.77 -14.86 -9.02
C LEU A 171 18.88 -16.30 -9.52
N GLU A 172 17.87 -16.79 -10.26
CA GLU A 172 17.87 -18.16 -10.77
C GLU A 172 18.78 -18.36 -11.98
N LYS A 173 19.04 -17.31 -12.77
CA LYS A 173 20.00 -17.37 -13.88
C LYS A 173 21.40 -17.77 -13.42
N ASP A 174 21.75 -17.47 -12.17
CA ASP A 174 23.06 -17.74 -11.58
C ASP A 174 23.13 -19.13 -10.90
N ILE A 175 22.04 -19.91 -10.90
CA ILE A 175 21.97 -21.26 -10.33
C ILE A 175 21.88 -22.30 -11.47
N GLU A 176 22.90 -23.15 -11.62
CA GLU A 176 22.82 -24.31 -12.52
C GLU A 176 21.72 -25.27 -12.04
N GLY A 177 20.65 -25.44 -12.84
CA GLY A 177 19.50 -26.30 -12.53
C GLY A 177 18.22 -25.56 -12.10
N GLY A 178 18.06 -24.29 -12.48
CA GLY A 178 16.88 -23.47 -12.17
C GLY A 178 15.52 -24.15 -12.44
N SER A 179 14.54 -23.86 -11.57
CA SER A 179 13.19 -24.40 -11.63
C SER A 179 12.46 -23.95 -12.91
N ALA A 180 11.89 -24.90 -13.66
CA ALA A 180 11.12 -24.62 -14.88
C ALA A 180 9.79 -23.86 -14.64
N MET A 181 9.43 -23.55 -13.39
CA MET A 181 8.17 -22.87 -13.06
C MET A 181 8.24 -21.33 -13.09
N ASN A 182 9.43 -20.73 -13.04
CA ASN A 182 9.58 -19.27 -12.97
C ASN A 182 9.97 -18.66 -14.32
N ALA A 183 9.57 -17.41 -14.53
CA ALA A 183 9.85 -16.69 -15.78
C ALA A 183 11.34 -16.39 -15.91
N SER A 184 11.91 -16.57 -17.11
CA SER A 184 13.29 -16.20 -17.38
C SER A 184 13.44 -14.71 -17.65
N VAL A 185 14.64 -14.16 -17.42
CA VAL A 185 14.95 -12.75 -17.75
C VAL A 185 14.66 -12.43 -19.21
N SER A 186 14.90 -13.38 -20.13
CA SER A 186 14.59 -13.21 -21.56
C SER A 186 13.09 -13.14 -21.84
N ALA A 187 12.27 -13.93 -21.13
CA ALA A 187 10.81 -13.89 -21.29
C ALA A 187 10.25 -12.55 -20.79
N ILE A 188 10.75 -12.04 -19.66
CA ILE A 188 10.30 -10.75 -19.12
C ILE A 188 10.73 -9.60 -20.05
N LYS A 189 11.96 -9.63 -20.59
CA LYS A 189 12.42 -8.64 -21.59
C LYS A 189 11.53 -8.65 -22.84
N GLN A 190 11.22 -9.83 -23.36
CA GLN A 190 10.32 -9.96 -24.50
C GLN A 190 8.93 -9.40 -24.21
N ALA A 191 8.42 -9.60 -22.98
CA ALA A 191 7.15 -9.04 -22.57
C ALA A 191 7.19 -7.51 -22.54
N ILE A 192 8.26 -6.91 -21.97
CA ILE A 192 8.50 -5.46 -21.99
C ILE A 192 8.50 -4.91 -23.42
N ASP A 193 9.20 -5.57 -24.35
CA ASP A 193 9.27 -5.16 -25.75
C ASP A 193 7.91 -5.23 -26.47
N GLN A 194 7.00 -6.06 -25.98
CA GLN A 194 5.64 -6.24 -26.52
C GLN A 194 4.60 -5.39 -25.78
N THR A 195 4.90 -4.88 -24.60
CA THR A 195 3.97 -4.07 -23.81
C THR A 195 3.63 -2.78 -24.55
N HIS A 196 2.34 -2.50 -24.68
CA HIS A 196 1.87 -1.30 -25.37
C HIS A 196 2.34 -0.05 -24.62
N ILE A 197 2.73 1.00 -25.36
CA ILE A 197 3.27 2.23 -24.76
C ILE A 197 2.29 2.90 -23.78
N ASP A 198 0.99 2.71 -23.96
CA ASP A 198 -0.04 3.30 -23.10
C ASP A 198 0.00 2.72 -21.69
N PHE A 199 0.36 1.44 -21.51
CA PHE A 199 0.62 0.86 -20.18
C PHE A 199 1.66 1.69 -19.41
N TYR A 200 2.74 2.08 -20.08
CA TYR A 200 3.78 2.90 -19.47
C TYR A 200 3.38 4.36 -19.27
N LYS A 201 2.38 4.87 -19.99
CA LYS A 201 1.84 6.21 -19.71
C LYS A 201 0.90 6.18 -18.51
N GLU A 202 0.08 5.14 -18.42
CA GLU A 202 -0.93 4.95 -17.38
C GLU A 202 -0.30 4.60 -16.01
N ILE A 203 0.80 3.84 -15.98
CA ILE A 203 1.42 3.45 -14.72
C ILE A 203 1.95 4.66 -13.91
N TRP A 204 2.28 5.77 -14.57
CA TRP A 204 2.84 6.98 -13.96
C TRP A 204 1.87 8.15 -13.86
N SER A 205 0.68 8.04 -14.44
CA SER A 205 -0.38 9.06 -14.36
C SER A 205 -1.18 8.93 -13.07
#